data_AF-A0A2V7TK95-F1
#
_entry.id   AF-A0A2V7TK95-F1
#
_cell.length_a   1.000
_cell.length_b   1.000
_cell.length_c   1.000
_cell.angle_alpha   90.00
_cell.angle_beta   90.00
_cell.angle_gamma   90.00
#
_symmetry.space_group_name_H-M   'P 1'
#
loop_
_entity.id
_entity.type
_entity.pdbx_description
1 polymer ?
#
loop_
_entity_poly.entity_id
_entity_poly.type
_entity_poly.pdbx_seq_one_letter_code
_entity_poly.pdbx_strand_id
1 'polypeptide(L)'
;MEAERHLPAWHRGSTARAEYRIEQRVANYPEHAARADAPRPDSLLKRLSLRAHLKPRHKLWLNWNGAFLMGPRYLRFLDAVERTGTIRAAGEVVGWSYRTCLNRIRAMEHALGAKVLTTTRGGRRGGSARLTPVARQLTRLFARWRRRALHSSEAAFRNALTR
;
A
#
# COMPACT_ATOMS: atom_id res chain seq x y z
N MET A 1 -21.73 16.97 -20.44
CA MET A 1 -20.71 17.81 -19.78
C MET A 1 -21.21 18.33 -18.42
N GLU A 2 -22.05 17.56 -17.71
CA GLU A 2 -22.80 18.03 -16.54
C GLU A 2 -22.54 17.19 -15.27
N ALA A 3 -21.92 16.01 -15.41
CA ALA A 3 -21.50 15.16 -14.30
C ALA A 3 -20.24 15.66 -13.56
N GLU A 4 -19.63 16.76 -14.03
CA GLU A 4 -18.33 17.24 -13.55
C GLU A 4 -18.43 18.17 -12.32
N ARG A 5 -19.64 18.64 -11.96
CA ARG A 5 -19.84 19.61 -10.86
C ARG A 5 -19.91 19.01 -9.45
N HIS A 6 -19.91 17.67 -9.30
CA HIS A 6 -20.08 17.02 -7.99
C HIS A 6 -19.03 15.93 -7.68
N LEU A 7 -17.76 16.17 -7.99
CA LEU A 7 -16.69 15.28 -7.49
C LEU A 7 -16.41 15.53 -5.99
N PRO A 8 -16.43 14.50 -5.13
CA PRO A 8 -16.05 14.63 -3.72
C PRO A 8 -14.62 15.18 -3.53
N ALA A 9 -14.41 15.98 -2.48
CA ALA A 9 -13.19 16.75 -2.24
C ALA A 9 -11.88 15.94 -2.16
N TRP A 10 -11.96 14.61 -2.02
CA TRP A 10 -10.83 13.68 -1.92
C TRP A 10 -10.33 13.13 -3.28
N HIS A 11 -10.93 13.50 -4.42
CA HIS A 11 -10.54 13.05 -5.77
C HIS A 11 -9.57 13.98 -6.55
N ARG A 12 -8.83 14.87 -5.89
CA ARG A 12 -7.97 15.88 -6.56
C ARG A 12 -6.62 15.38 -7.11
N GLY A 13 -6.43 14.07 -7.27
CA GLY A 13 -5.25 13.47 -7.93
C GLY A 13 -5.60 12.81 -9.27
N SER A 14 -4.66 12.76 -10.22
CA SER A 14 -4.90 12.20 -11.57
C SER A 14 -5.36 10.72 -11.54
N THR A 15 -4.85 9.93 -10.59
CA THR A 15 -5.29 8.54 -10.35
C THR A 15 -6.72 8.46 -9.81
N ALA A 16 -7.10 9.36 -8.91
CA ALA A 16 -8.42 9.35 -8.29
C ALA A 16 -9.55 9.63 -9.30
N ARG A 17 -9.26 10.37 -10.38
CA ARG A 17 -10.21 10.60 -11.50
C ARG A 17 -10.36 9.37 -12.40
N ALA A 18 -9.29 8.61 -12.60
CA ALA A 18 -9.32 7.37 -13.38
C ALA A 18 -10.07 6.26 -12.62
N GLU A 19 -9.83 6.14 -11.31
CA GLU A 19 -10.52 5.18 -10.43
C GLU A 19 -12.02 5.46 -10.37
N TYR A 20 -12.44 6.71 -10.17
CA TYR A 20 -13.87 7.09 -10.19
C TYR A 20 -14.55 6.75 -11.53
N ARG A 21 -13.87 6.99 -12.67
CA ARG A 21 -14.42 6.66 -13.98
C ARG A 21 -14.57 5.15 -14.19
N ILE A 22 -13.66 4.35 -13.64
CA ILE A 22 -13.76 2.88 -13.67
C ILE A 22 -14.91 2.43 -12.77
N GLU A 23 -15.03 2.96 -11.56
CA GLU A 23 -16.11 2.63 -10.61
C GLU A 23 -17.49 2.94 -11.21
N GLN A 24 -17.66 4.13 -11.81
CA GLN A 24 -18.91 4.51 -12.50
C GLN A 24 -19.20 3.60 -13.70
N ARG A 25 -18.17 3.17 -14.44
CA ARG A 25 -18.31 2.25 -15.58
C ARG A 25 -18.63 0.81 -15.14
N VAL A 26 -18.08 0.36 -14.02
CA VAL A 26 -18.38 -0.97 -13.43
C VAL A 26 -19.79 -0.98 -12.85
N ALA A 27 -20.20 0.11 -12.17
CA ALA A 27 -21.56 0.26 -11.64
C ALA A 27 -22.62 0.31 -12.77
N ASN A 28 -22.28 0.91 -13.91
CA ASN A 28 -23.15 1.00 -15.09
C ASN A 28 -22.77 -0.01 -16.19
N TYR A 29 -22.09 -1.11 -15.84
CA TYR A 29 -21.78 -2.14 -16.83
C TYR A 29 -23.09 -2.86 -17.18
N PRO A 30 -23.57 -2.77 -18.44
CA PRO A 30 -24.84 -3.38 -18.79
C PRO A 30 -24.69 -4.89 -18.66
N GLU A 31 -25.48 -5.51 -17.77
CA GLU A 31 -25.48 -6.96 -17.54
C GLU A 31 -25.88 -7.77 -18.79
N HIS A 32 -26.23 -7.12 -19.91
CA HIS A 32 -26.88 -7.75 -21.06
C HIS A 32 -26.43 -7.21 -22.43
N ALA A 33 -25.16 -6.82 -22.62
CA ALA A 33 -24.63 -6.65 -23.99
C ALA A 33 -24.41 -8.02 -24.68
N ALA A 34 -25.45 -8.87 -24.65
CA ALA A 34 -25.53 -10.16 -25.28
C ALA A 34 -25.87 -9.95 -26.76
N ARG A 35 -24.86 -10.03 -27.63
CA ARG A 35 -25.09 -10.50 -28.99
C ARG A 35 -25.48 -11.98 -28.87
N ALA A 36 -26.49 -12.43 -29.61
CA ALA A 36 -26.99 -13.81 -29.55
C ALA A 36 -25.90 -14.88 -29.78
N ASP A 37 -24.79 -14.52 -30.45
CA ASP A 37 -23.63 -15.39 -30.72
C ASP A 37 -22.42 -15.19 -29.78
N ALA A 38 -22.52 -14.34 -28.76
CA ALA A 38 -21.44 -14.18 -27.80
C ALA A 38 -21.38 -15.42 -26.87
N PRO A 39 -20.21 -16.07 -26.70
CA PRO A 39 -20.09 -17.20 -25.80
C PRO A 39 -20.52 -16.80 -24.39
N ARG A 40 -21.38 -17.61 -23.76
CA ARG A 40 -21.89 -17.35 -22.40
C ARG A 40 -20.72 -17.03 -21.47
N PRO A 41 -20.81 -16.00 -20.61
CA PRO A 41 -19.70 -15.56 -19.75
C PRO A 41 -19.02 -16.73 -19.04
N ASP A 42 -19.79 -17.66 -18.48
CA ASP A 42 -19.29 -18.84 -17.76
C ASP A 42 -18.39 -19.75 -18.62
N SER A 43 -18.68 -19.87 -19.92
CA SER A 43 -17.87 -20.65 -20.86
C SER A 43 -16.51 -19.99 -21.11
N LEU A 44 -16.44 -18.66 -21.11
CA LEU A 44 -15.19 -17.89 -21.22
C LEU A 44 -14.39 -17.96 -19.92
N LEU A 45 -15.04 -17.79 -18.76
CA LEU A 45 -14.37 -17.86 -17.45
C LEU A 45 -13.74 -19.24 -17.23
N LYS A 46 -14.43 -20.30 -17.66
CA LYS A 46 -13.92 -21.68 -17.65
C LYS A 46 -12.80 -21.89 -18.66
N ARG A 47 -12.96 -21.43 -19.91
CA ARG A 47 -11.93 -21.55 -20.96
C ARG A 47 -10.64 -20.83 -20.59
N LEU A 48 -10.74 -19.68 -19.94
CA LEU A 48 -9.60 -18.87 -19.51
C LEU A 48 -9.00 -19.34 -18.18
N SER A 49 -9.57 -20.36 -17.53
CA SER A 49 -9.08 -20.90 -16.24
C SER A 49 -8.78 -19.80 -15.23
N LEU A 50 -9.67 -18.80 -15.08
CA LEU A 50 -9.38 -17.59 -14.31
C LEU A 50 -8.96 -17.87 -12.86
N ARG A 51 -9.53 -18.91 -12.25
CA ARG A 51 -9.16 -19.37 -10.90
C ARG A 51 -7.70 -19.80 -10.78
N ALA A 52 -7.12 -20.36 -11.84
CA ALA A 52 -5.73 -20.80 -11.86
C ALA A 52 -4.75 -19.63 -12.11
N HIS A 53 -5.19 -18.60 -12.85
CA HIS A 53 -4.29 -17.55 -13.35
C HIS A 53 -4.41 -16.21 -12.64
N LEU A 54 -5.58 -15.86 -12.10
CA LEU A 54 -5.78 -14.58 -11.42
C LEU A 54 -5.36 -14.65 -9.96
N LYS A 55 -4.65 -13.61 -9.50
CA LYS A 55 -4.22 -13.45 -8.11
C LYS A 55 -4.46 -12.01 -7.66
N PRO A 56 -5.15 -11.76 -6.54
CA PRO A 56 -5.41 -10.41 -6.09
C PRO A 56 -4.10 -9.78 -5.57
N ARG A 57 -3.88 -8.51 -5.90
CA ARG A 57 -2.66 -7.76 -5.53
C ARG A 57 -3.06 -6.43 -4.93
N HIS A 58 -2.45 -6.09 -3.79
CA HIS A 58 -2.78 -4.88 -3.03
C HIS A 58 -1.55 -4.04 -2.76
N LYS A 59 -1.70 -2.74 -2.96
CA LYS A 59 -0.75 -1.74 -2.50
C LYS A 59 -1.37 -1.04 -1.30
N LEU A 60 -0.88 -1.38 -0.11
CA LEU A 60 -1.41 -0.87 1.16
C LEU A 60 -0.46 0.16 1.76
N TRP A 61 -0.96 1.30 2.17
CA TRP A 61 -0.21 2.33 2.90
C TRP A 61 -1.10 3.02 3.93
N LEU A 62 -0.46 3.68 4.90
CA LEU A 62 -1.13 4.55 5.85
C LEU A 62 -0.84 6.00 5.50
N ASN A 63 -1.87 6.83 5.62
CA ASN A 63 -1.75 8.27 5.63
C ASN A 63 -1.88 8.79 7.07
N TRP A 64 -1.28 9.93 7.34
CA TRP A 64 -1.46 10.71 8.56
C TRP A 64 -1.88 12.13 8.15
N ASN A 65 -3.07 12.56 8.56
CA ASN A 65 -3.65 13.85 8.21
C ASN A 65 -3.57 14.16 6.70
N GLY A 66 -3.90 13.16 5.86
CA GLY A 66 -3.88 13.28 4.40
C GLY A 66 -2.50 13.15 3.73
N ALA A 67 -1.41 13.15 4.49
CA ALA A 67 -0.06 12.93 3.97
C ALA A 67 0.35 11.45 4.04
N PHE A 68 1.14 10.98 3.09
CA PHE A 68 1.70 9.62 3.13
C PHE A 68 2.59 9.45 4.36
N LEU A 69 2.30 8.44 5.18
CA LEU A 69 3.08 8.12 6.38
C LEU A 69 4.01 6.92 6.14
N MET A 70 3.44 5.75 5.81
CA MET A 70 4.23 4.53 5.64
C MET A 70 3.56 3.50 4.74
N GLY A 71 4.40 2.68 4.09
CA GLY A 71 3.99 1.52 3.31
C GLY A 71 4.87 0.29 3.59
N PRO A 72 4.76 -0.79 2.80
CA PRO A 72 5.44 -2.05 3.09
C PRO A 72 6.96 -1.93 3.09
N ARG A 73 7.51 -1.07 2.23
CA ARG A 73 8.96 -0.80 2.18
C ARG A 73 9.46 -0.04 3.43
N TYR A 74 8.64 0.82 4.03
CA TYR A 74 8.95 1.48 5.30
C TYR A 74 8.95 0.49 6.45
N LEU A 75 7.97 -0.43 6.49
CA LEU A 75 7.96 -1.51 7.46
C LEU A 75 9.27 -2.33 7.37
N ARG A 76 9.67 -2.75 6.16
CA ARG A 76 10.93 -3.50 5.94
C ARG A 76 12.16 -2.70 6.37
N PHE A 77 12.18 -1.40 6.08
CA PHE A 77 13.29 -0.53 6.47
C PHE A 77 13.41 -0.41 7.99
N LEU A 78 12.31 -0.14 8.69
CA LEU A 78 12.30 0.02 10.15
C LEU A 78 12.64 -1.31 10.85
N ASP A 79 12.15 -2.44 10.34
CA ASP A 79 12.55 -3.77 10.83
C ASP A 79 14.06 -4.01 10.63
N ALA A 80 14.60 -3.62 9.47
CA ALA A 80 16.04 -3.70 9.20
C ALA A 80 16.86 -2.78 10.12
N VAL A 81 16.35 -1.62 10.53
CA VAL A 81 17.02 -0.76 11.52
C VAL A 81 17.13 -1.46 12.88
N GLU A 82 16.07 -2.08 13.39
CA GLU A 82 16.14 -2.85 14.65
C GLU A 82 17.18 -3.99 14.57
N ARG A 83 17.25 -4.68 13.43
CA ARG A 83 18.14 -5.82 13.22
C ARG A 83 19.61 -5.43 13.02
N THR A 84 19.86 -4.39 12.23
CA THR A 84 21.23 -4.01 11.83
C THR A 84 21.83 -2.94 12.74
N GLY A 85 21.01 -2.25 13.52
CA GLY A 85 21.44 -1.19 14.43
C GLY A 85 21.94 0.08 13.74
N THR A 86 21.89 0.20 12.42
CA THR A 86 22.34 1.40 11.69
C THR A 86 21.40 1.74 10.53
N ILE A 87 21.25 3.04 10.24
CA ILE A 87 20.44 3.53 9.11
C ILE A 87 21.02 3.08 7.77
N ARG A 88 22.35 3.07 7.65
CA ARG A 88 23.05 2.70 6.41
C ARG A 88 22.77 1.25 6.03
N ALA A 89 23.04 0.31 6.93
CA ALA A 89 22.82 -1.11 6.67
C ALA A 89 21.32 -1.41 6.41
N ALA A 90 20.42 -0.77 7.15
CA ALA A 90 18.99 -0.89 6.89
C ALA A 90 18.58 -0.35 5.50
N GLY A 91 19.22 0.74 5.05
CA GLY A 91 19.04 1.29 3.72
C GLY A 91 19.46 0.30 2.63
N GLU A 92 20.60 -0.35 2.78
CA GLU A 92 21.11 -1.38 1.87
C GLU A 92 20.12 -2.54 1.74
N VAL A 93 19.53 -3.02 2.85
CA VAL A 93 18.51 -4.10 2.87
C VAL A 93 17.27 -3.77 2.02
N VAL A 94 16.90 -2.49 1.93
CA VAL A 94 15.72 -2.04 1.17
C VAL A 94 16.07 -1.35 -0.14
N GLY A 95 17.35 -1.28 -0.52
CA GLY A 95 17.82 -0.58 -1.72
C GLY A 95 17.59 0.93 -1.69
N TRP A 96 17.80 1.58 -0.55
CA TRP A 96 17.78 3.03 -0.39
C TRP A 96 19.17 3.58 -0.11
N SER A 97 19.54 4.67 -0.78
CA SER A 97 20.71 5.43 -0.41
C SER A 97 20.56 6.00 1.00
N TYR A 98 21.67 6.24 1.68
CA TYR A 98 21.66 6.83 3.03
C TYR A 98 20.87 8.16 3.07
N ARG A 99 21.08 9.05 2.09
CA ARG A 99 20.32 10.30 1.94
C ARG A 99 18.81 10.06 1.81
N THR A 100 18.41 9.05 1.03
CA THR A 100 17.00 8.67 0.88
C THR A 100 16.41 8.20 2.22
N CYS A 101 17.15 7.41 2.99
CA CYS A 101 16.73 6.95 4.30
C CYS A 101 16.47 8.14 5.23
N LEU A 102 17.42 9.08 5.33
CA LEU A 102 17.28 10.27 6.16
C LEU A 102 16.08 11.13 5.74
N ASN A 103 15.90 11.36 4.44
CA ASN A 103 14.76 12.14 3.93
C ASN A 103 13.41 11.49 4.28
N ARG A 104 13.32 10.17 4.17
CA ARG A 104 12.10 9.41 4.49
C ARG A 104 11.80 9.40 5.99
N ILE A 105 12.83 9.25 6.83
CA ILE A 105 12.69 9.37 8.28
C ILE A 105 12.19 10.77 8.63
N ARG A 106 12.81 11.83 8.11
CA ARG A 106 12.41 13.22 8.36
C ARG A 106 10.96 13.49 7.94
N ALA A 107 10.55 13.02 6.77
CA ALA A 107 9.16 13.17 6.31
C ALA A 107 8.18 12.46 7.25
N MET A 108 8.53 11.25 7.71
CA MET A 108 7.71 10.48 8.65
C MET A 108 7.65 11.16 10.03
N GLU A 109 8.78 11.66 10.55
CA GLU A 109 8.84 12.41 11.81
C GLU A 109 8.04 13.71 11.75
N HIS A 110 8.12 14.44 10.63
CA HIS A 110 7.34 15.65 10.40
C HIS A 110 5.84 15.37 10.39
N ALA A 111 5.41 14.31 9.70
CA ALA A 111 4.01 13.91 9.71
C ALA A 111 3.54 13.55 11.12
N LEU A 112 4.33 12.78 11.88
CA LEU A 112 3.96 12.31 13.22
C LEU A 112 4.08 13.37 14.32
N GLY A 113 4.85 14.43 14.11
CA GLY A 113 5.25 15.34 15.19
C GLY A 113 6.12 14.67 16.27
N ALA A 114 6.74 13.52 15.96
CA ALA A 114 7.48 12.70 16.91
C ALA A 114 8.67 12.01 16.26
N LYS A 115 9.70 11.70 17.06
CA LYS A 115 10.88 10.96 16.59
C LYS A 115 10.55 9.51 16.27
N VAL A 116 11.07 9.04 15.14
CA VAL A 116 10.91 7.65 14.69
C VAL A 116 12.10 6.81 15.14
N LEU A 117 13.30 7.40 15.13
CA LEU A 117 14.53 6.75 15.54
C LEU A 117 15.21 7.49 16.69
N THR A 118 15.76 6.75 17.64
CA THR A 118 16.82 7.21 18.53
C THR A 118 18.17 6.89 17.89
N THR A 119 19.02 7.90 17.72
CA THR A 119 20.33 7.75 17.10
C THR A 119 21.45 8.26 17.99
N THR A 120 22.58 7.57 18.00
CA THR A 120 23.82 8.04 18.63
C THR A 120 24.77 8.49 17.53
N ARG A 121 25.30 9.72 17.64
CA ARG A 121 26.30 10.22 16.69
C ARG A 121 27.55 9.33 16.74
N GLY A 122 28.08 9.03 15.56
CA GLY A 122 29.25 8.16 15.44
C GLY A 122 30.55 8.88 15.74
N GLY A 123 31.29 8.39 16.73
CA GLY A 123 32.75 8.57 16.85
C GLY A 123 33.49 7.38 16.22
N ARG A 124 34.69 7.05 16.72
CA ARG A 124 35.54 5.91 16.26
C ARG A 124 34.81 4.55 16.12
N ARG A 125 33.68 4.34 16.79
CA ARG A 125 32.90 3.08 16.81
C ARG A 125 31.66 3.10 15.89
N GLY A 126 31.43 4.17 15.13
CA GLY A 126 30.25 4.32 14.26
C GLY A 126 29.00 4.79 15.01
N GLY A 127 28.01 5.26 14.26
CA GLY A 127 26.72 5.70 14.80
C GLY A 127 25.71 4.54 14.90
N SER A 128 24.81 4.60 15.87
CA SER A 128 23.75 3.60 16.07
C SER A 128 22.36 4.20 15.83
N ALA A 129 21.39 3.34 15.52
CA ALA A 129 19.99 3.70 15.32
C ALA A 129 19.08 2.59 15.85
N ARG A 130 18.05 2.99 16.61
CA ARG A 130 16.98 2.10 17.10
C ARG A 130 15.63 2.79 16.94
N LEU A 131 14.54 2.03 16.88
CA LEU A 131 13.21 2.63 16.81
C LEU A 131 12.83 3.18 18.18
N THR A 132 12.14 4.32 18.17
CA THR A 132 11.44 4.81 19.35
C THR A 132 10.25 3.90 19.70
N PRO A 133 9.71 3.98 20.93
CA PRO A 133 8.49 3.25 21.29
C PRO A 133 7.32 3.52 20.34
N VAL A 134 7.15 4.77 19.90
CA VAL A 134 6.13 5.19 18.94
C VAL A 134 6.30 4.46 17.61
N ALA A 135 7.52 4.45 17.06
CA ALA A 135 7.79 3.75 15.80
C ALA A 135 7.57 2.24 15.91
N ARG A 136 7.91 1.61 17.04
CA ARG A 136 7.65 0.18 17.28
C ARG A 136 6.15 -0.15 17.35
N GLN A 137 5.36 0.70 18.00
CA GLN A 137 3.91 0.53 18.01
C GLN A 137 3.31 0.68 16.61
N LEU A 138 3.79 1.67 15.85
CA LEU A 138 3.34 1.91 14.49
C LEU A 138 3.69 0.77 13.53
N THR A 139 4.90 0.21 13.60
CA THR A 139 5.28 -0.96 12.76
C THR A 139 4.43 -2.19 13.09
N ARG A 140 4.17 -2.44 14.38
CA ARG A 140 3.27 -3.54 14.82
C ARG A 140 1.84 -3.34 14.32
N LEU A 141 1.31 -2.13 14.41
CA LEU A 141 -0.01 -1.78 13.88
C LEU A 141 -0.08 -2.04 12.38
N PHE A 142 0.87 -1.49 11.60
CA PHE A 142 0.89 -1.66 10.15
C PHE A 142 1.00 -3.13 9.75
N ALA A 143 1.88 -3.89 10.39
CA ALA A 143 2.06 -5.32 10.10
C ALA A 143 0.78 -6.13 10.37
N ARG A 144 0.11 -5.87 11.51
CA ARG A 144 -1.15 -6.52 11.87
C ARG A 144 -2.27 -6.17 10.90
N TRP A 145 -2.45 -4.88 10.61
CA TRP A 145 -3.47 -4.41 9.66
C TRP A 145 -3.24 -4.99 8.27
N ARG A 146 -2.01 -4.90 7.73
CA ARG A 146 -1.66 -5.44 6.42
C ARG A 146 -1.96 -6.94 6.31
N ARG A 147 -1.65 -7.72 7.34
CA ARG A 147 -1.94 -9.16 7.36
C ARG A 147 -3.44 -9.43 7.25
N ARG A 148 -4.25 -8.72 8.04
CA ARG A 148 -5.71 -8.84 8.04
C ARG A 148 -6.31 -8.43 6.69
N ALA A 149 -5.89 -7.28 6.16
CA ALA A 149 -6.36 -6.78 4.87
C ALA A 149 -6.09 -7.77 3.72
N LEU A 150 -4.87 -8.34 3.67
CA LEU A 150 -4.52 -9.33 2.64
C LEU A 150 -5.35 -10.62 2.80
N HIS A 151 -5.55 -11.10 4.03
CA HIS A 151 -6.35 -12.29 4.29
C HIS A 151 -7.82 -12.09 3.88
N SER A 152 -8.43 -10.98 4.31
CA SER A 152 -9.82 -10.65 3.95
C SER A 152 -9.98 -10.48 2.44
N SER A 153 -9.01 -9.88 1.77
CA SER A 153 -9.09 -9.71 0.33
C SER A 153 -8.98 -11.03 -0.43
N GLU A 154 -8.15 -11.96 0.01
CA GLU A 154 -8.05 -13.28 -0.61
C GLU A 154 -9.38 -14.04 -0.48
N ALA A 155 -10.02 -13.96 0.69
CA ALA A 155 -11.35 -14.53 0.90
C ALA A 155 -12.40 -13.89 -0.01
N ALA A 156 -12.43 -12.56 -0.09
CA ALA A 156 -13.35 -11.82 -0.97
C ALA A 156 -13.14 -12.18 -2.45
N PHE A 157 -11.89 -12.28 -2.88
CA PHE A 157 -11.53 -12.64 -4.26
C PHE A 157 -12.00 -14.06 -4.62
N ARG A 158 -11.78 -15.03 -3.74
CA ARG A 158 -12.24 -16.42 -3.96
C ARG A 158 -13.77 -16.47 -4.07
N ASN A 159 -14.48 -15.76 -3.20
CA ASN A 159 -15.95 -15.71 -3.24
C ASN A 159 -16.46 -15.09 -4.55
N ALA A 160 -15.80 -14.05 -5.06
CA ALA A 160 -16.14 -13.41 -6.33
C ALA A 160 -15.94 -14.31 -7.56
N LEU A 161 -15.07 -15.34 -7.48
CA LEU A 161 -14.86 -16.31 -8.56
C LEU A 161 -15.78 -17.55 -8.48
N THR A 162 -16.62 -17.64 -7.45
CA THR A 162 -17.54 -18.77 -7.21
C THR A 162 -19.00 -18.45 -7.52
N ARG A 163 -19.34 -17.16 -7.68
CA ARG A 163 -20.60 -16.70 -8.28
C ARG A 163 -20.39 -16.52 -9.78
#